data_AF-A0A1G0ZRH2-F1
#
_entry.id   AF-A0A1G0ZRH2-F1
#
_cell.length_a   1.000
_cell.length_b   1.000
_cell.length_c   1.000
_cell.angle_alpha   90.00
_cell.angle_beta   90.00
_cell.angle_gamma   90.00
#
_symmetry.space_group_name_H-M   'P 1'
#
loop_
_entity.id
_entity.type
_entity.pdbx_description
1 polymer ?
#
loop_
_entity_poly.entity_id
_entity_poly.type
_entity_poly.pdbx_seq_one_letter_code
_entity_poly.pdbx_strand_id
1 'polypeptide(L)'
;MKLLEIFTDRNKRNMLVVSILVIVLAVAVYIQFIYEPPAVEGALRVVRCPDCDTQSVQRIKDISDTKDAHNKCHACGKMVGYAFKCEDCDREFSMVPVEKLPPEGVAKMRTMGKFTYALQMQKCPNCGSIRTRPISVPND
;
A
#
# COMPACT_ATOMS: atom_id res chain seq x y z
N MET A 1 1.70 -20.47 48.48
CA MET A 1 2.46 -20.20 49.72
C MET A 1 4.00 -20.11 49.53
N LYS A 2 4.56 -20.21 48.31
CA LYS A 2 6.02 -20.11 48.06
C LYS A 2 6.52 -18.75 47.53
N LEU A 3 5.61 -17.82 47.17
CA LEU A 3 5.97 -16.50 46.63
C LEU A 3 6.46 -15.51 47.71
N LEU A 4 5.96 -15.65 48.94
CA LEU A 4 6.30 -14.74 50.05
C LEU A 4 7.70 -15.00 50.64
N GLU A 5 8.19 -16.25 50.61
CA GLU A 5 9.53 -16.61 51.09
C GLU A 5 10.67 -16.11 50.17
N ILE A 6 10.35 -15.81 48.91
CA ILE A 6 11.33 -15.29 47.94
C ILE A 6 11.63 -13.80 48.22
N PHE A 7 10.69 -13.07 48.83
CA PHE A 7 10.84 -11.64 49.13
C PHE A 7 11.58 -11.34 50.44
N THR A 8 11.61 -12.29 51.38
CA THR A 8 12.33 -12.16 52.66
C THR A 8 13.82 -12.47 52.55
N ASP A 9 14.23 -13.29 51.58
CA ASP A 9 15.62 -13.73 51.43
C ASP A 9 16.37 -12.84 50.41
N ARG A 10 17.30 -12.02 50.93
CA ARG A 10 18.00 -10.96 50.17
C ARG A 10 18.76 -11.51 48.96
N ASN A 11 19.30 -12.73 49.07
CA ASN A 11 20.04 -13.39 48.00
C ASN A 11 19.11 -13.89 46.87
N LYS A 12 17.95 -14.47 47.22
CA LYS A 12 16.96 -14.93 46.24
C LYS A 12 16.31 -13.77 45.50
N ARG A 13 16.03 -12.67 46.21
CA ARG A 13 15.52 -11.44 45.60
C ARG A 13 16.52 -10.83 44.61
N ASN A 14 17.80 -10.72 45.00
CA ASN A 14 18.83 -10.19 44.10
C ASN A 14 19.03 -11.10 42.88
N MET A 15 19.01 -12.41 43.05
CA MET A 15 19.12 -13.36 41.94
C MET A 15 17.94 -13.22 40.97
N LEU A 16 16.72 -13.06 41.47
CA LEU A 16 15.52 -12.87 40.65
C LEU A 16 15.57 -11.54 39.89
N VAL A 17 16.01 -10.46 40.53
CA VAL A 17 16.22 -9.15 39.89
C VAL A 17 17.27 -9.21 38.79
N VAL A 18 18.40 -9.88 39.04
CA VAL A 18 19.46 -10.09 38.03
C VAL A 18 18.93 -10.93 36.86
N SER A 19 18.12 -11.95 37.14
CA SER A 19 17.52 -12.81 36.11
C SER A 19 16.60 -12.00 35.18
N ILE A 20 15.75 -11.14 35.76
CA ILE A 20 14.89 -10.23 34.98
C ILE A 20 15.73 -9.25 34.16
N LEU A 21 16.77 -8.66 34.75
CA LEU A 21 17.66 -7.74 34.05
C LEU A 21 18.35 -8.40 32.84
N VAL A 22 18.81 -9.64 32.97
CA VAL A 22 19.40 -10.39 31.87
C VAL A 22 18.38 -10.65 30.76
N ILE A 23 17.14 -11.01 31.10
CA ILE A 23 16.07 -11.21 30.11
C ILE A 23 15.75 -9.90 29.39
N VAL A 24 15.60 -8.79 30.12
CA VAL A 24 15.33 -7.47 29.52
C VAL A 24 16.48 -7.04 28.61
N LEU A 25 17.73 -7.24 29.02
CA LEU A 25 18.91 -6.95 28.21
C LEU A 25 18.92 -7.81 26.93
N ALA A 26 18.63 -9.11 27.02
CA ALA A 26 18.57 -9.99 25.87
C ALA A 26 17.48 -9.57 24.86
N VAL A 27 16.31 -9.16 25.35
CA VAL A 27 15.22 -8.64 24.51
C VAL A 27 15.63 -7.32 23.84
N ALA A 28 16.26 -6.40 24.58
CA ALA A 28 16.73 -5.14 24.01
C ALA A 28 17.78 -5.36 22.91
N VAL A 29 18.74 -6.27 23.13
CA VAL A 29 19.74 -6.66 22.13
C VAL A 29 19.07 -7.32 20.91
N TYR A 30 18.09 -8.20 21.11
CA TYR A 30 17.34 -8.81 20.02
C TYR A 30 16.63 -7.76 19.15
N ILE A 31 15.96 -6.79 19.79
CA ILE A 31 15.27 -5.72 19.07
C ILE A 31 16.25 -4.82 18.32
N GLN A 32 17.40 -4.47 18.92
CA GLN A 32 18.35 -3.55 18.29
C GLN A 32 19.18 -4.19 17.17
N PHE A 33 19.56 -5.45 17.29
CA PHE A 33 20.53 -6.08 16.39
C PHE A 33 19.93 -7.13 15.44
N ILE A 34 18.73 -7.66 15.73
CA ILE A 34 18.14 -8.76 14.96
C ILE A 34 16.78 -8.37 14.35
N TYR A 35 16.02 -7.53 15.04
CA TYR A 35 14.71 -7.11 14.56
C TYR A 35 14.83 -5.95 13.56
N GLU A 36 14.94 -6.28 12.28
CA GLU A 36 14.65 -5.32 11.22
C GLU A 36 13.12 -5.29 10.99
N PRO A 37 12.45 -4.14 11.17
CA PRO A 37 11.05 -4.04 10.79
C PRO A 37 10.93 -4.30 9.28
N PRO A 38 9.88 -5.00 8.82
CA PRO A 38 9.70 -5.25 7.39
C PRO A 38 9.68 -3.91 6.66
N ALA A 39 10.48 -3.80 5.60
CA ALA A 39 10.52 -2.60 4.77
C ALA A 39 9.09 -2.25 4.32
N VAL A 40 8.73 -0.97 4.42
CA VAL A 40 7.39 -0.53 4.00
C VAL A 40 7.32 -0.60 2.48
N GLU A 41 6.79 -1.71 1.97
CA GLU A 41 6.68 -1.99 0.54
C GLU A 41 5.68 -1.03 -0.14
N GLY A 42 5.96 -0.71 -1.41
CA GLY A 42 5.10 0.15 -2.23
C GLY A 42 5.60 1.59 -2.39
N ALA A 43 5.00 2.30 -3.34
CA ALA A 43 5.33 3.67 -3.69
C ALA A 43 4.21 4.63 -3.28
N LEU A 44 4.56 5.86 -2.89
CA LEU A 44 3.59 6.92 -2.72
C LEU A 44 3.04 7.32 -4.08
N ARG A 45 1.71 7.29 -4.21
CA ARG A 45 1.00 7.60 -5.45
C ARG A 45 -0.21 8.46 -5.12
N VAL A 46 -0.55 9.35 -6.03
CA VAL A 46 -1.82 10.07 -5.98
C VAL A 46 -2.89 9.16 -6.55
N VAL A 47 -3.92 8.89 -5.77
CA VAL A 47 -5.05 8.03 -6.14
C VAL A 47 -6.33 8.84 -6.12
N ARG A 48 -7.27 8.47 -7.00
CA ARG A 48 -8.57 9.11 -7.12
C ARG A 48 -9.66 8.06 -7.14
N CYS A 49 -10.74 8.31 -6.39
CA CYS A 49 -11.90 7.43 -6.39
C CYS A 49 -12.75 7.68 -7.64
N PRO A 50 -13.07 6.66 -8.46
CA PRO A 50 -13.93 6.82 -9.62
C PRO A 50 -15.37 7.23 -9.28
N ASP A 51 -15.85 6.90 -8.08
CA ASP A 51 -17.25 7.08 -7.70
C ASP A 51 -17.55 8.39 -6.97
N CYS A 52 -16.69 8.78 -6.03
CA CYS A 52 -16.90 9.99 -5.22
C CYS A 52 -15.89 11.10 -5.54
N ASP A 53 -15.02 10.87 -6.53
CA ASP A 53 -14.07 11.84 -7.06
C ASP A 53 -13.05 12.37 -6.03
N THR A 54 -13.00 11.77 -4.85
CA THR A 54 -12.05 12.12 -3.78
C THR A 54 -10.64 11.71 -4.18
N GLN A 55 -9.68 12.62 -3.98
CA GLN A 55 -8.28 12.43 -4.27
C GLN A 55 -7.46 12.38 -2.98
N SER A 56 -6.54 11.42 -2.89
CA SER A 56 -5.63 11.29 -1.74
C SER A 56 -4.26 10.77 -2.16
N VAL A 57 -3.26 10.98 -1.32
CA VAL A 57 -1.94 10.36 -1.48
C VAL A 57 -1.93 9.08 -0.64
N GLN A 58 -1.71 7.93 -1.28
CA GLN A 58 -1.67 6.64 -0.61
C GLN A 58 -0.41 5.88 -1.00
N ARG A 59 0.08 5.03 -0.10
CA ARG A 59 1.17 4.10 -0.40
C ARG A 59 0.55 2.86 -1.03
N ILE A 60 0.88 2.63 -2.29
CA ILE A 60 0.31 1.55 -3.08
C ILE A 60 1.44 0.56 -3.41
N LYS A 61 1.29 -0.69 -2.96
CA LYS A 61 2.15 -1.81 -3.37
C LYS A 61 1.65 -2.40 -4.68
N ASP A 62 0.40 -2.84 -4.68
CA ASP A 62 -0.31 -3.32 -5.86
C ASP A 62 -1.77 -2.88 -5.76
N ILE A 63 -2.19 -1.97 -6.64
CA ILE A 63 -3.55 -1.40 -6.66
C ILE A 63 -4.63 -2.41 -7.06
N SER A 64 -4.23 -3.55 -7.63
CA SER A 64 -5.15 -4.64 -7.97
C SER A 64 -5.41 -5.58 -6.79
N ASP A 65 -4.67 -5.45 -5.68
CA ASP A 65 -4.93 -6.25 -4.48
C ASP A 65 -6.16 -5.72 -3.74
N THR A 66 -7.31 -6.38 -3.92
CA THR A 66 -8.57 -6.03 -3.25
C THR A 66 -8.55 -6.24 -1.73
N LYS A 67 -7.54 -6.95 -1.21
CA LYS A 67 -7.36 -7.14 0.24
C LYS A 67 -6.61 -5.99 0.89
N ASP A 68 -5.88 -5.19 0.12
CA ASP A 68 -5.16 -4.03 0.65
C ASP A 68 -6.15 -2.91 1.01
N ALA A 69 -6.09 -2.46 2.26
CA ALA A 69 -6.90 -1.35 2.74
C ALA A 69 -6.49 -0.01 2.09
N HIS A 70 -5.23 0.13 1.66
CA HIS A 70 -4.72 1.31 0.96
C HIS A 70 -5.25 1.43 -0.48
N ASN A 71 -5.92 0.40 -1.00
CA ASN A 71 -6.57 0.44 -2.29
C ASN A 71 -8.04 0.88 -2.21
N LYS A 72 -8.51 1.29 -1.03
CA LYS A 72 -9.90 1.72 -0.82
C LYS A 72 -10.00 3.21 -0.56
N CYS A 73 -11.09 3.80 -1.05
CA CYS A 73 -11.39 5.19 -0.82
C CYS A 73 -11.85 5.38 0.62
N HIS A 74 -11.24 6.31 1.35
CA HIS A 74 -11.64 6.63 2.73
C HIS A 74 -13.09 7.13 2.83
N ALA A 75 -13.59 7.83 1.80
CA ALA A 75 -14.94 8.40 1.83
C ALA A 75 -16.06 7.37 1.55
N CYS A 76 -15.90 6.50 0.54
CA CYS A 76 -16.97 5.59 0.08
C CYS A 76 -16.63 4.10 0.15
N GLY A 77 -15.42 3.73 0.57
CA GLY A 77 -14.97 2.34 0.71
C GLY A 77 -14.72 1.59 -0.61
N LYS A 78 -14.96 2.21 -1.77
CA LYS A 78 -14.75 1.60 -3.09
C LYS A 78 -13.28 1.64 -3.52
N MET A 79 -12.91 0.81 -4.49
CA MET A 79 -11.54 0.75 -5.01
C MET A 79 -11.11 2.09 -5.62
N VAL A 80 -9.91 2.55 -5.29
CA VAL A 80 -9.31 3.74 -5.92
C VAL A 80 -8.54 3.35 -7.17
N GLY A 81 -8.43 4.30 -8.10
CA GLY A 81 -7.54 4.19 -9.25
C GLY A 81 -6.36 5.15 -9.14
N TYR A 82 -5.34 4.98 -9.98
CA TYR A 82 -4.28 5.96 -10.10
C TYR A 82 -4.83 7.27 -10.67
N ALA A 83 -4.43 8.41 -10.11
CA ALA A 83 -4.88 9.70 -10.61
C ALA A 83 -4.06 10.12 -11.83
N PHE A 84 -4.75 10.43 -12.93
CA PHE A 84 -4.18 10.92 -14.18
C PHE A 84 -4.77 12.26 -14.55
N LYS A 85 -3.99 13.07 -15.28
CA LYS A 85 -4.41 14.32 -15.88
C LYS A 85 -4.21 14.26 -17.39
N CYS A 86 -5.23 14.64 -18.15
CA CYS A 86 -5.13 14.80 -19.60
C CYS A 86 -4.43 16.11 -19.95
N GLU A 87 -3.50 16.08 -20.89
CA GLU A 87 -2.76 17.27 -21.34
C GLU A 87 -3.57 18.13 -22.32
N ASP A 88 -4.56 17.56 -23.01
CA ASP A 88 -5.32 18.28 -24.04
C ASP A 88 -6.59 18.94 -23.49
N CYS A 89 -7.23 18.36 -22.47
CA CYS A 89 -8.45 18.94 -21.88
C CYS A 89 -8.33 19.25 -20.38
N ASP A 90 -7.13 19.14 -19.82
CA ASP A 90 -6.81 19.36 -18.40
C ASP A 90 -7.61 18.54 -17.38
N ARG A 91 -8.49 17.63 -17.83
CA ARG A 91 -9.35 16.85 -16.95
C ARG A 91 -8.54 15.82 -16.17
N GLU A 92 -8.80 15.77 -14.88
CA GLU A 92 -8.31 14.73 -13.98
C GLU A 92 -9.29 13.56 -13.92
N PHE A 93 -8.77 12.35 -13.90
CA PHE A 93 -9.59 11.13 -13.86
C PHE A 93 -8.82 9.99 -13.19
N SER A 94 -9.57 9.00 -12.69
CA SER A 94 -8.98 7.78 -12.12
C SER A 94 -8.78 6.74 -13.21
N MET A 95 -7.57 6.19 -13.29
CA MET A 95 -7.29 4.99 -14.08
C MET A 95 -7.34 3.78 -13.14
N VAL A 96 -8.44 3.02 -13.23
CA VAL A 96 -8.60 1.78 -12.47
C VAL A 96 -7.95 0.65 -13.26
N PRO A 97 -7.00 -0.12 -12.67
CA PRO A 97 -6.49 -1.32 -13.29
C PRO A 97 -7.65 -2.27 -13.52
N VAL A 98 -7.84 -2.68 -14.76
CA VAL A 98 -8.93 -3.57 -15.11
C VAL A 98 -8.57 -4.96 -14.60
N GLU A 99 -9.20 -5.40 -13.51
CA GLU A 99 -9.10 -6.77 -12.96
C GLU A 99 -9.61 -7.84 -13.93
N LYS A 100 -10.27 -7.46 -15.02
CA LYS A 100 -10.79 -8.43 -15.96
C LYS A 100 -9.62 -9.01 -16.73
N LEU A 101 -9.44 -10.34 -16.60
CA LEU A 101 -8.74 -11.13 -17.60
C LEU A 101 -9.07 -10.54 -18.97
N PRO A 102 -8.07 -10.35 -19.85
CA PRO A 102 -8.35 -9.93 -21.22
C PRO A 102 -9.55 -10.73 -21.70
N PRO A 103 -10.66 -10.11 -22.15
CA PRO A 103 -11.84 -10.87 -22.59
C PRO A 103 -11.33 -11.97 -23.52
N GLU A 104 -11.87 -13.18 -23.52
CA GLU A 104 -11.24 -14.34 -24.20
C GLU A 104 -10.73 -14.06 -25.63
N GLY A 105 -11.30 -13.05 -26.30
CA GLY A 105 -10.78 -12.41 -27.52
C GLY A 105 -9.39 -11.75 -27.43
N VAL A 106 -9.05 -10.96 -26.41
CA VAL A 106 -7.75 -10.28 -26.26
C VAL A 106 -6.59 -11.26 -26.01
N ALA A 107 -6.84 -12.40 -25.35
CA ALA A 107 -5.85 -13.48 -25.25
C ALA A 107 -5.53 -14.08 -26.64
N LYS A 108 -6.55 -14.16 -27.51
CA LYS A 108 -6.46 -14.62 -28.91
C LYS A 108 -6.03 -13.51 -29.89
N MET A 109 -5.95 -12.24 -29.46
CA MET A 109 -5.49 -11.14 -30.32
C MET A 109 -3.98 -11.23 -30.58
N ARG A 110 -3.58 -10.92 -31.81
CA ARG A 110 -2.17 -10.72 -32.18
C ARG A 110 -1.56 -9.58 -31.35
N THR A 111 -0.23 -9.54 -31.24
CA THR A 111 0.53 -8.54 -30.47
C THR A 111 0.01 -7.11 -30.64
N MET A 112 -0.26 -6.67 -31.88
CA MET A 112 -0.82 -5.33 -32.15
C MET A 112 -2.21 -5.08 -31.54
N GLY A 113 -3.08 -6.10 -31.47
CA GLY A 113 -4.41 -5.98 -30.86
C GLY A 113 -4.35 -5.79 -29.34
N LYS A 114 -3.34 -6.38 -28.69
CA LYS A 114 -3.08 -6.16 -27.25
C LYS A 114 -2.60 -4.73 -26.99
N PHE A 115 -1.74 -4.20 -27.86
CA PHE A 115 -1.29 -2.81 -27.76
C PHE A 115 -2.43 -1.82 -27.96
N THR A 116 -3.29 -1.99 -28.99
CA THR A 116 -4.44 -1.11 -29.18
C THR A 116 -5.43 -1.17 -28.03
N TYR A 117 -5.65 -2.34 -27.43
CA TYR A 117 -6.49 -2.48 -26.25
C TYR A 117 -5.92 -1.75 -25.03
N ALA A 118 -4.62 -1.93 -24.74
CA ALA A 118 -3.94 -1.20 -23.67
C ALA A 118 -3.97 0.32 -23.88
N LEU A 119 -3.75 0.76 -25.14
CA LEU A 119 -3.80 2.17 -25.52
C LEU A 119 -5.22 2.74 -25.35
N GLN A 120 -6.25 1.97 -25.66
CA GLN A 120 -7.65 2.38 -25.45
C GLN A 120 -7.99 2.54 -23.97
N MET A 121 -7.43 1.71 -23.08
CA MET A 121 -7.62 1.85 -21.64
C MET A 121 -6.95 3.09 -21.05
N GLN A 122 -5.90 3.60 -21.70
CA GLN A 122 -5.17 4.81 -21.29
C GLN A 122 -5.79 6.12 -21.81
N LYS A 123 -6.87 6.07 -22.59
CA LYS A 123 -7.48 7.29 -23.13
C LYS A 123 -8.19 8.09 -22.06
N CYS A 124 -8.11 9.41 -22.18
CA CYS A 124 -8.92 10.32 -21.40
C CYS A 124 -10.41 10.03 -21.66
N PRO A 125 -11.23 9.82 -20.62
CA PRO A 125 -12.66 9.53 -20.77
C PRO A 125 -13.48 10.73 -21.30
N ASN A 126 -12.87 11.92 -21.37
CA ASN A 126 -13.54 13.14 -21.80
C ASN A 126 -13.34 13.45 -23.28
N CYS A 127 -12.08 13.53 -23.71
CA CYS A 127 -11.72 13.92 -25.07
C CYS A 127 -11.14 12.76 -25.90
N GLY A 128 -10.97 11.57 -25.32
CA GLY A 128 -10.39 10.41 -25.99
C GLY A 128 -8.89 10.51 -26.30
N SER A 129 -8.22 11.58 -25.84
CA SER A 129 -6.78 11.76 -26.02
C SER A 129 -5.98 10.69 -25.28
N ILE A 130 -4.88 10.26 -25.91
CA ILE A 130 -3.85 9.39 -25.29
C ILE A 130 -2.79 10.18 -24.54
N ARG A 131 -2.81 11.52 -24.62
CA ARG A 131 -1.87 12.41 -23.91
C ARG A 131 -2.34 12.59 -22.48
N THR A 132 -2.01 11.61 -21.65
CA THR A 132 -2.38 11.58 -20.23
C THR A 132 -1.13 11.30 -19.40
N ARG A 133 -0.96 12.05 -18.32
CA ARG A 133 0.18 11.90 -17.40
C ARG A 133 -0.30 11.57 -16.00
N PRO A 134 0.42 10.73 -15.24
CA PRO A 134 0.10 10.50 -13.83
C PRO A 134 0.29 11.79 -13.04
N ILE A 135 -0.58 12.03 -12.06
CA ILE A 135 -0.42 13.17 -11.14
C ILE A 135 0.72 12.85 -10.18
N SER A 136 1.71 13.75 -10.11
CA SER A 136 2.84 13.63 -9.20
C SER A 136 2.40 13.88 -7.76
N VAL A 137 3.01 13.15 -6.82
CA VAL A 137 2.88 13.44 -5.39
C VAL A 137 3.45 14.84 -5.14
N PRO A 138 2.76 15.71 -4.39
CA PRO A 138 3.32 17.00 -3.98
C PRO A 138 4.63 16.77 -3.22
N ASN A 139 5.70 17.45 -3.62
CA ASN A 139 6.93 17.49 -2.84
C ASN A 139 6.72 18.56 -1.77
N ASP A 140 6.34 18.14 -0.56
CA ASP A 140 6.38 18.99 0.63
C ASP A 140 7.82 19.08 1.17
#